data_AF-A0A843DNS4-F1
#
_entry.id   AF-A0A843DNS4-F1
#
_cell.length_a   1.000
_cell.length_b   1.000
_cell.length_c   1.000
_cell.angle_alpha   90.00
_cell.angle_beta   90.00
_cell.angle_gamma   90.00
#
_symmetry.space_group_name_H-M   'P 1'
#
loop_
_entity.id
_entity.type
_entity.pdbx_description
1 polymer ?
#
loop_
_entity_poly.entity_id
_entity_poly.type
_entity_poly.pdbx_seq_one_letter_code
_entity_poly.pdbx_strand_id
1 'polypeptide(L)'
;LNTLKKLYGLDPHLSRGSVPVRELVPTQDKVYMDELDGRGYEIQKGLAEPLIVVRRRGRLLVIDGHHRAVAANRLKVPRLDAYIIDIDSDTELGIEKTARNMRLWRLDDVQILDESKHSILG
;
A
#
# COMPACT_ATOMS: atom_id res chain seq x y z
N LEU A 1 8.01 1.60 14.81
CA LEU A 1 7.71 2.84 15.57
C LEU A 1 8.89 3.81 15.59
N ASN A 2 10.07 3.42 16.08
CA ASN A 2 11.24 4.31 16.14
C ASN A 2 11.68 4.87 14.77
N THR A 3 11.61 4.07 13.70
CA THR A 3 11.93 4.52 12.34
C THR A 3 10.95 5.57 11.81
N LEU A 4 9.65 5.43 12.08
CA LEU A 4 8.64 6.40 11.66
C LEU A 4 8.79 7.73 12.40
N LYS A 5 9.02 7.67 13.72
CA LYS A 5 9.28 8.86 14.55
C LYS A 5 10.58 9.58 14.12
N LYS A 6 11.63 8.83 13.78
CA LYS A 6 12.91 9.37 13.27
C LYS A 6 12.83 9.93 11.85
N LEU A 7 12.15 9.24 10.93
CA LEU A 7 12.07 9.65 9.52
C LEU A 7 11.08 10.79 9.29
N TYR A 8 10.03 10.88 10.11
CA TYR A 8 8.92 11.81 9.85
C TYR A 8 8.63 12.80 10.97
N GLY A 9 9.25 12.69 12.16
CA GLY A 9 9.14 13.70 13.23
C GLY A 9 7.77 13.77 13.91
N LEU A 10 6.98 12.70 13.86
CA LEU A 10 5.59 12.68 14.30
C LEU A 10 5.41 11.72 15.47
N ASP A 11 4.46 12.00 16.38
CA ASP A 11 4.05 11.07 17.43
C ASP A 11 2.96 10.14 16.86
N PRO A 12 3.30 8.94 16.38
CA PRO A 12 2.37 8.13 15.63
C PRO A 12 1.49 7.33 16.60
N HIS A 13 0.19 7.56 16.58
CA HIS A 13 -0.75 6.65 17.21
C HIS A 13 -0.92 5.42 16.30
N LEU A 14 -0.41 4.28 16.76
CA LEU A 14 -0.51 3.01 16.05
C LEU A 14 -1.75 2.25 16.54
N SER A 15 -2.65 1.93 15.60
CA SER A 15 -3.78 1.04 15.86
C SER A 15 -3.76 -0.14 14.89
N ARG A 16 -4.36 -1.26 15.27
CA ARG A 16 -4.65 -2.37 14.35
C ARG A 16 -6.13 -2.30 13.99
N GLY A 17 -6.45 -2.50 12.71
CA GLY A 17 -7.82 -2.47 12.24
C GLY A 17 -7.94 -2.99 10.83
N SER A 18 -9.07 -2.70 10.20
CA SER A 18 -9.36 -3.08 8.82
C SER A 18 -9.56 -1.81 7.98
N VAL A 19 -9.02 -1.76 6.77
CA VAL A 19 -9.11 -0.61 5.86
C VAL A 19 -9.82 -0.98 4.55
N PRO A 20 -10.64 -0.07 3.99
CA PRO A 20 -11.29 -0.27 2.70
C PRO A 20 -10.26 -0.24 1.56
N VAL A 21 -10.20 -1.32 0.78
CA VAL A 21 -9.19 -1.48 -0.29
C VAL A 21 -9.31 -0.39 -1.35
N ARG A 22 -10.54 0.03 -1.67
CA ARG A 22 -10.81 1.02 -2.72
C ARG A 22 -10.39 2.45 -2.38
N GLU A 23 -10.09 2.74 -1.11
CA GLU A 23 -9.67 4.06 -0.64
C GLU A 23 -8.14 4.15 -0.45
N LEU A 24 -7.42 3.04 -0.67
CA LEU A 24 -5.97 3.00 -0.52
C LEU A 24 -5.30 3.81 -1.63
N VAL A 25 -4.41 4.70 -1.21
CA VAL A 25 -3.53 5.50 -2.06
C VAL A 25 -2.15 4.84 -2.03
N PRO A 26 -1.65 4.30 -3.17
CA PRO A 26 -0.33 3.71 -3.22
C PRO A 26 0.75 4.80 -3.20
N THR A 27 1.91 4.44 -2.67
CA THR A 27 3.12 5.30 -2.65
C THR A 27 4.25 4.74 -3.54
N GLN A 28 4.01 3.58 -4.17
CA GLN A 28 4.88 2.89 -5.12
C GLN A 28 4.09 2.71 -6.42
N ASP A 29 4.70 3.00 -7.56
CA ASP A 29 4.05 3.01 -8.89
C ASP A 29 4.10 1.67 -9.60
N LYS A 30 4.89 0.71 -9.10
CA LYS A 30 5.12 -0.58 -9.77
C LYS A 30 4.97 -1.75 -8.83
N VAL A 31 4.41 -2.84 -9.33
CA VAL A 31 4.37 -4.16 -8.67
C VAL A 31 4.65 -5.25 -9.70
N TYR A 32 5.13 -6.41 -9.26
CA TYR A 32 5.51 -7.52 -10.12
C TYR A 32 4.43 -8.61 -10.14
N MET A 33 4.15 -9.16 -11.33
CA MET A 33 3.05 -10.10 -11.54
C MET A 33 3.24 -11.43 -10.78
N ASP A 34 4.46 -11.95 -10.74
CA ASP A 34 4.82 -13.18 -10.05
C ASP A 34 4.53 -13.10 -8.55
N GLU A 35 4.83 -11.96 -7.92
CA GLU A 35 4.48 -11.71 -6.52
C GLU A 35 2.97 -11.59 -6.31
N LEU A 36 2.24 -10.97 -7.25
CA LEU A 36 0.80 -10.75 -7.11
C LEU A 36 0.01 -12.05 -6.99
N ASP A 37 0.36 -13.08 -7.76
CA ASP A 37 -0.34 -14.36 -7.73
C ASP A 37 -0.21 -15.04 -6.35
N GLY A 38 1.01 -15.03 -5.78
CA GLY A 38 1.26 -15.52 -4.43
C GLY A 38 0.45 -14.76 -3.36
N ARG A 39 0.43 -13.42 -3.45
CA ARG A 39 -0.36 -12.59 -2.52
C ARG A 39 -1.86 -12.81 -2.68
N GLY A 40 -2.34 -13.02 -3.90
CA GLY A 40 -3.74 -13.35 -4.16
C GLY A 40 -4.16 -14.64 -3.44
N TYR A 41 -3.33 -15.68 -3.53
CA TYR A 41 -3.55 -16.94 -2.82
C TYR A 41 -3.58 -16.76 -1.30
N GLU A 42 -2.61 -16.06 -0.73
CA GLU A 42 -2.55 -15.77 0.72
C GLU A 42 -3.81 -15.04 1.21
N ILE A 43 -4.28 -14.04 0.46
CA ILE A 43 -5.48 -13.26 0.80
C ILE A 43 -6.72 -14.16 0.81
N GLN A 44 -6.90 -14.99 -0.21
CA GLN A 44 -8.04 -15.91 -0.30
C GLN A 44 -8.05 -16.97 0.81
N LYS A 45 -6.87 -17.34 1.33
CA LYS A 45 -6.73 -18.28 2.45
C LYS A 45 -6.78 -17.63 3.83
N GLY A 46 -6.87 -16.30 3.91
CA GLY A 46 -6.81 -15.57 5.19
C GLY A 46 -5.43 -15.63 5.85
N LEU A 47 -4.38 -15.84 5.05
CA LEU A 47 -2.98 -15.95 5.51
C LEU A 47 -2.20 -14.65 5.29
N ALA A 48 -2.78 -13.68 4.58
CA ALA A 48 -2.11 -12.42 4.29
C ALA A 48 -1.85 -11.63 5.57
N GLU A 49 -0.60 -11.19 5.76
CA GLU A 49 -0.28 -10.28 6.86
C GLU A 49 -0.96 -8.90 6.67
N PRO A 50 -1.20 -8.16 7.77
CA PRO A 50 -1.73 -6.81 7.70
C PRO A 50 -0.85 -5.85 6.88
N LEU A 51 -1.48 -4.91 6.18
CA LEU A 51 -0.80 -3.76 5.57
C LEU A 51 -0.20 -2.83 6.63
N ILE A 52 0.69 -1.93 6.22
CA ILE A 52 1.01 -0.73 7.00
C ILE A 52 0.50 0.47 6.24
N VAL A 53 -0.37 1.25 6.88
CA VAL A 53 -0.97 2.44 6.27
C VAL A 53 -0.80 3.66 7.17
N VAL A 54 -0.67 4.82 6.55
CA VAL A 54 -0.79 6.11 7.21
C VAL A 54 -2.18 6.67 6.95
N ARG A 55 -2.88 7.06 8.01
CA ARG A 55 -4.15 7.79 7.91
C ARG A 55 -3.93 9.27 8.21
N ARG A 56 -4.27 10.12 7.24
CA ARG A 56 -4.15 11.57 7.37
C ARG A 56 -5.17 12.27 6.48
N ARG A 57 -5.89 13.26 7.03
CA ARG A 57 -6.88 14.08 6.29
C ARG A 57 -7.84 13.24 5.44
N GLY A 58 -8.32 12.13 6.00
CA GLY A 58 -9.24 11.19 5.32
C GLY A 58 -8.60 10.31 4.24
N ARG A 59 -7.28 10.40 4.01
CA ARG A 59 -6.56 9.56 3.05
C ARG A 59 -5.87 8.40 3.77
N LEU A 60 -5.79 7.26 3.09
CA LEU A 60 -5.12 6.04 3.56
C LEU A 60 -3.95 5.72 2.63
N LEU A 61 -2.74 6.11 3.04
CA LEU A 61 -1.53 5.95 2.25
C LEU A 61 -0.89 4.60 2.58
N VAL A 62 -0.67 3.75 1.56
CA VAL A 62 0.04 2.48 1.74
C VAL A 62 1.52 2.78 1.95
N ILE A 63 2.08 2.33 3.07
CA ILE A 63 3.53 2.41 3.36
C ILE A 63 4.20 1.08 3.05
N ASP A 64 3.52 -0.02 3.36
CA ASP A 64 4.00 -1.37 3.12
C ASP A 64 2.85 -2.28 2.68
N GLY A 65 3.17 -3.26 1.83
CA GLY A 65 2.23 -4.25 1.34
C GLY A 65 1.56 -3.88 0.01
N HIS A 66 2.21 -3.13 -0.89
CA HIS A 66 1.64 -2.72 -2.18
C HIS A 66 1.21 -3.90 -3.05
N HIS A 67 1.99 -4.99 -3.11
CA HIS A 67 1.57 -6.23 -3.80
C HIS A 67 0.27 -6.79 -3.21
N ARG A 68 0.15 -6.85 -1.87
CA ARG A 68 -1.07 -7.32 -1.19
C ARG A 68 -2.26 -6.40 -1.48
N ALA A 69 -2.06 -5.10 -1.42
CA ALA A 69 -3.11 -4.11 -1.70
C ALA A 69 -3.62 -4.22 -3.15
N VAL A 70 -2.69 -4.28 -4.13
CA VAL A 70 -3.04 -4.42 -5.55
C VAL A 70 -3.72 -5.77 -5.82
N ALA A 71 -3.22 -6.87 -5.25
CA ALA A 71 -3.84 -8.19 -5.37
C ALA A 71 -5.29 -8.19 -4.82
N ALA A 72 -5.51 -7.62 -3.63
CA ALA A 72 -6.86 -7.49 -3.06
C ALA A 72 -7.80 -6.66 -3.96
N ASN A 73 -7.31 -5.57 -4.54
CA ASN A 73 -8.10 -4.73 -5.44
C ASN A 73 -8.49 -5.48 -6.73
N ARG A 74 -7.59 -6.30 -7.28
CA ARG A 74 -7.87 -7.18 -8.42
C ARG A 74 -8.90 -8.27 -8.07
N LEU A 75 -8.77 -8.86 -6.89
CA LEU A 75 -9.70 -9.86 -6.36
C LEU A 75 -11.03 -9.29 -5.85
N LYS A 76 -11.22 -7.96 -5.88
CA LYS A 76 -12.41 -7.26 -5.36
C LYS A 76 -12.68 -7.56 -3.88
N VAL A 77 -11.63 -7.83 -3.12
CA VAL A 77 -11.71 -7.94 -1.66
C VAL A 77 -12.02 -6.54 -1.11
N PRO A 78 -13.08 -6.38 -0.30
CA PRO A 78 -13.54 -5.06 0.11
C PRO A 78 -12.62 -4.41 1.15
N ARG A 79 -12.00 -5.22 2.02
CA ARG A 79 -11.18 -4.74 3.13
C ARG A 79 -9.97 -5.64 3.40
N LEU A 80 -8.90 -5.06 3.88
CA LEU A 80 -7.71 -5.77 4.38
C LEU A 80 -7.41 -5.35 5.81
N ASP A 81 -6.79 -6.25 6.57
CA ASP A 81 -6.21 -5.91 7.86
C ASP A 81 -5.03 -4.95 7.67
N ALA A 82 -4.84 -4.03 8.62
CA ALA A 82 -3.77 -3.07 8.60
C ALA A 82 -3.33 -2.63 10.00
N TYR A 83 -2.06 -2.28 10.11
CA TYR A 83 -1.53 -1.35 11.09
C TYR A 83 -1.70 0.07 10.57
N ILE A 84 -2.50 0.86 11.27
CA ILE A 84 -2.89 2.23 10.91
C ILE A 84 -2.10 3.18 11.78
N ILE A 85 -1.31 4.03 11.13
CA ILE A 85 -0.54 5.10 11.75
C ILE A 85 -1.32 6.39 11.56
N ASP A 86 -1.91 6.89 12.64
CA ASP A 86 -2.55 8.20 12.65
C ASP A 86 -1.50 9.29 12.82
N ILE A 87 -1.56 10.29 11.94
CA ILE A 87 -0.67 11.44 11.94
C ILE A 87 -1.50 12.69 12.17
N ASP A 88 -1.34 13.27 13.35
CA ASP A 88 -1.94 14.55 13.75
C ASP A 88 -0.97 15.70 13.45
N SER A 89 -0.83 16.03 12.17
CA SER A 89 0.01 17.16 11.73
C SER A 89 -0.50 17.77 10.44
N ASP A 90 -0.42 19.09 10.36
CA ASP A 90 -0.81 19.87 9.19
C ASP A 90 0.26 19.91 8.07
N THR A 91 1.45 19.42 8.35
CA THR A 91 2.55 19.36 7.38
C THR A 91 2.32 18.26 6.34
N GLU A 92 2.40 18.58 5.04
CA GLU A 92 2.40 17.56 3.96
C GLU A 92 3.56 16.59 4.18
N LEU A 93 3.27 15.30 4.17
CA LEU A 93 4.29 14.28 4.35
C LEU A 93 5.07 14.07 3.05
N GLY A 94 6.36 13.74 3.15
CA GLY A 94 7.18 13.40 1.99
C GLY A 94 6.56 12.27 1.16
N ILE A 95 5.95 11.28 1.81
CA ILE A 95 5.25 10.16 1.15
C ILE A 95 4.01 10.61 0.34
N GLU A 96 3.29 11.64 0.79
CA GLU A 96 2.16 12.20 0.05
C GLU A 96 2.63 12.94 -1.19
N LYS A 97 3.72 13.72 -1.03
CA LYS A 97 4.38 14.41 -2.14
C LYS A 97 4.89 13.41 -3.18
N THR A 98 5.49 12.30 -2.74
CA THR A 98 5.94 11.21 -3.62
C THR A 98 4.79 10.61 -4.42
N ALA A 99 3.72 10.17 -3.75
CA ALA A 99 2.54 9.61 -4.42
C ALA A 99 1.94 10.59 -5.45
N ARG A 100 1.82 11.87 -5.08
CA ARG A 100 1.33 12.94 -5.97
C ARG A 100 2.24 13.15 -7.19
N ASN A 101 3.55 13.18 -7.00
CA ASN A 101 4.52 13.34 -8.10
C ASN A 101 4.47 12.15 -9.07
N MET A 102 4.18 10.95 -8.57
CA MET A 102 3.99 9.73 -9.35
C MET A 102 2.57 9.61 -9.93
N ARG A 103 1.69 10.59 -9.68
CA ARG A 103 0.27 10.61 -10.11
C ARG A 103 -0.54 9.41 -9.59
N LEU A 104 -0.22 8.96 -8.37
CA LEU A 104 -0.91 7.87 -7.68
C LEU A 104 -2.04 8.39 -6.80
N TRP A 105 -3.26 8.01 -7.12
CA TRP A 105 -4.49 8.38 -6.41
C TRP A 105 -5.26 7.17 -5.90
N ARG A 106 -5.12 6.03 -6.57
CA ARG A 106 -5.78 4.75 -6.24
C ARG A 106 -4.90 3.59 -6.68
N LEU A 107 -5.21 2.39 -6.18
CA LEU A 107 -4.49 1.17 -6.54
C LEU A 107 -4.51 0.84 -8.03
N ASP A 108 -5.52 1.30 -8.78
CA ASP A 108 -5.58 1.11 -10.24
C ASP A 108 -4.53 1.94 -11.01
N ASP A 109 -3.90 2.93 -10.36
CA ASP A 109 -2.84 3.74 -10.97
C ASP A 109 -1.46 3.03 -10.92
N VAL A 110 -1.36 1.90 -10.22
CA VAL A 110 -0.11 1.12 -10.09
C VAL A 110 0.11 0.27 -11.35
N GLN A 111 1.28 0.41 -11.95
CA GLN A 111 1.72 -0.41 -13.08
C GLN A 111 2.10 -1.82 -12.61
N ILE A 112 1.57 -2.82 -13.31
CA ILE A 112 1.94 -4.22 -13.08
C ILE A 112 2.96 -4.63 -14.13
N LEU A 113 4.16 -5.00 -13.69
CA LEU A 113 5.25 -5.46 -14.51
C LEU A 113 5.25 -6.99 -14.61
N ASP A 114 5.50 -7.49 -15.81
CA ASP A 114 5.62 -8.91 -16.11
C ASP A 114 7.03 -9.18 -16.67
N GLU A 115 7.96 -9.54 -15.78
CA GLU A 115 9.35 -9.81 -16.17
C GLU A 115 9.50 -11.15 -16.91
N SER A 116 8.56 -12.08 -16.72
CA SER A 116 8.48 -13.34 -17.47
C SER A 116 8.39 -13.13 -18.98
N LYS A 117 7.92 -11.95 -19.44
CA LYS A 117 7.86 -11.59 -20.87
C LYS A 117 9.15 -11.03 -21.44
N HIS A 118 10.13 -10.66 -20.60
CA HIS A 118 11.41 -10.09 -21.06
C HIS A 118 12.48 -11.16 -21.37
N SER A 119 12.18 -12.46 -21.17
CA SER A 119 13.04 -13.57 -21.61
C SER A 119 12.59 -14.13 -22.96
N ILE A 120 12.55 -13.29 -23.99
CA ILE A 120 12.47 -13.74 -25.39
C ILE A 120 13.33 -12.86 -26.31
N LEU A 121 14.59 -12.70 -25.94
CA LEU A 121 15.66 -12.38 -26.89
C LEU A 121 16.85 -13.29 -26.53
N GLY A 122 16.80 -14.50 -27.09
CA GLY A 122 17.99 -15.32 -27.32
C GLY A 122 18.63 -14.94 -28.65
#